data_AF-A0A653WE26-F1
#
_entry.id   AF-A0A653WE26-F1
#
_cell.length_a   1.000
_cell.length_b   1.000
_cell.length_c   1.000
_cell.angle_alpha   90.00
_cell.angle_beta   90.00
_cell.angle_gamma   90.00
#
_symmetry.space_group_name_H-M   'P 1'
#
loop_
_entity.id
_entity.type
_entity.pdbx_description
1 polymer ?
#
loop_
_entity_poly.entity_id
_entity_poly.type
_entity_poly.pdbx_seq_one_letter_code
_entity_poly.pdbx_strand_id
1 'polypeptide(L)'
;MEEQLTHLVVNWIDVDNKIILVGATDNENWKWETDLGYSGVDAKSIVWVTLTDNDKGYVVSEEAHFFCFPGGPTRSLAMSNIIGLFEIAWVIKNENMERDNAREKFFGKIIGRTV
;
A
#
# COMPACT_ATOMS: atom_id res chain seq x y z
N MET A 1 -20.31 18.55 -5.31
CA MET A 1 -20.41 17.16 -5.78
C MET A 1 -19.37 16.43 -4.98
N GLU A 2 -19.76 15.59 -4.02
CA GLU A 2 -18.79 14.74 -3.34
C GLU A 2 -18.13 13.89 -4.43
N GLU A 3 -16.81 13.86 -4.46
CA GLU A 3 -16.11 12.95 -5.36
C GLU A 3 -16.48 11.53 -4.97
N GLN A 4 -16.42 10.61 -5.93
CA GLN A 4 -16.78 9.22 -5.68
C GLN A 4 -15.50 8.45 -5.36
N LEU A 5 -15.53 7.70 -4.26
CA LEU A 5 -14.55 6.66 -3.98
C LEU A 5 -14.62 5.59 -5.09
N THR A 6 -13.60 5.53 -5.93
CA THR A 6 -13.56 4.68 -7.12
C THR A 6 -12.45 3.64 -7.09
N HIS A 7 -11.31 3.95 -6.48
CA HIS A 7 -10.15 3.06 -6.48
C HIS A 7 -9.21 3.32 -5.30
N LEU A 8 -8.39 2.32 -4.99
CA LEU A 8 -7.25 2.47 -4.09
C LEU A 8 -6.02 2.92 -4.88
N VAL A 9 -5.16 3.70 -4.22
CA VAL A 9 -3.84 4.07 -4.71
C VAL A 9 -2.82 3.53 -3.71
N VAL A 10 -1.89 2.69 -4.18
CA VAL A 10 -0.77 2.22 -3.35
C VAL A 10 0.13 3.42 -3.09
N ASN A 11 0.30 3.78 -1.81
CA ASN A 11 1.05 4.96 -1.40
C ASN A 11 2.19 4.65 -0.44
N TRP A 12 2.24 3.42 0.09
CA TRP A 12 3.30 2.97 0.99
C TRP A 12 3.79 1.58 0.60
N ILE A 13 5.08 1.46 0.29
CA ILE A 13 5.78 0.18 0.23
C ILE A 13 6.98 0.29 1.16
N ASP A 14 7.12 -0.70 2.04
CA ASP A 14 8.31 -0.89 2.87
C ASP A 14 8.75 -2.35 2.84
N VAL A 15 10.06 -2.55 2.85
CA VAL A 15 10.68 -3.87 2.85
C VAL A 15 11.77 -3.82 3.90
N ASP A 16 11.54 -4.48 5.03
CA ASP A 16 12.51 -4.62 6.11
C ASP A 16 12.72 -6.09 6.42
N ASN A 17 13.89 -6.61 6.04
CA ASN A 17 14.34 -7.99 6.27
C ASN A 17 13.27 -9.06 5.94
N LYS A 18 12.38 -9.31 6.88
CA LYS A 18 11.37 -10.37 6.87
C LYS A 18 9.95 -9.88 6.68
N ILE A 19 9.73 -8.56 6.72
CA ILE A 19 8.41 -7.94 6.68
C ILE A 19 8.33 -7.10 5.41
N ILE A 20 7.34 -7.40 4.58
CA ILE A 20 6.96 -6.59 3.43
C ILE A 20 5.63 -5.94 3.76
N LEU A 21 5.58 -4.62 3.71
CA LEU A 21 4.38 -3.83 3.93
C LEU A 21 3.93 -3.18 2.62
N VAL A 22 2.64 -3.31 2.31
CA VAL A 22 2.01 -2.62 1.18
C VAL A 22 0.76 -1.89 1.69
N GLY A 23 0.81 -0.57 1.71
CA GLY A 23 -0.26 0.33 2.14
C GLY A 23 -0.91 1.06 0.98
N ALA A 24 -2.22 1.30 1.11
CA ALA A 24 -3.00 2.01 0.14
C ALA A 24 -3.95 3.02 0.78
N THR A 25 -4.17 4.12 0.06
CA THR A 25 -5.17 5.16 0.34
C THR A 25 -6.29 5.10 -0.70
N ASP A 26 -7.39 5.81 -0.48
CA ASP A 26 -8.38 6.06 -1.54
C ASP A 26 -8.02 7.26 -2.43
N ASN A 27 -8.68 7.34 -3.58
CA ASN A 27 -8.45 8.36 -4.60
C ASN A 27 -8.75 9.80 -4.14
N GLU A 28 -9.64 10.00 -3.17
CA GLU A 28 -9.94 11.35 -2.66
C GLU A 28 -8.84 11.84 -1.74
N ASN A 29 -8.42 11.02 -0.78
CA ASN A 29 -7.30 11.33 0.11
C ASN A 29 -6.00 11.52 -0.69
N TRP A 30 -5.77 10.68 -1.71
CA TRP A 30 -4.64 10.87 -2.63
C TRP A 30 -4.72 12.22 -3.33
N LYS A 31 -5.88 12.55 -3.92
CA LYS A 31 -6.07 13.80 -4.63
C LYS A 31 -5.84 15.01 -3.75
N TRP A 32 -6.41 15.04 -2.54
CA TRP A 32 -6.24 16.16 -1.60
C TRP A 32 -4.78 16.41 -1.26
N GLU A 33 -4.00 15.38 -0.97
CA GLU A 33 -2.57 15.51 -0.72
C GLU A 33 -1.84 16.06 -1.94
N THR A 34 -2.12 15.52 -3.14
CA THR A 34 -1.46 15.97 -4.36
C THR A 34 -1.85 17.38 -4.81
N ASP A 35 -3.11 17.79 -4.61
CA ASP A 35 -3.61 19.13 -4.93
C ASP A 35 -2.98 20.19 -4.00
N LEU A 36 -2.61 19.80 -2.78
CA LEU A 36 -1.87 20.63 -1.82
C LEU A 36 -0.36 20.66 -2.09
N GLY A 37 0.12 19.99 -3.14
CA GLY A 37 1.52 19.94 -3.53
C GLY A 37 2.36 18.90 -2.77
N TYR A 38 1.73 18.02 -1.98
CA TYR A 38 2.42 16.90 -1.34
C TYR A 38 2.58 15.73 -2.31
N SER A 39 3.47 14.79 -1.96
CA SER A 39 3.82 13.65 -2.82
C SER A 39 2.73 12.56 -2.86
N GLY A 40 1.68 12.67 -2.04
CA GLY A 40 0.67 11.62 -1.84
C GLY A 40 1.16 10.42 -1.00
N VAL A 41 2.48 10.31 -0.75
CA VAL A 41 3.03 9.28 0.14
C VAL A 41 2.55 9.46 1.58
N ASP A 42 2.38 10.71 2.00
CA ASP A 42 1.90 11.07 3.34
C ASP A 42 0.38 10.97 3.48
N ALA A 43 -0.34 10.62 2.39
CA ALA A 43 -1.77 10.32 2.47
C ALA A 43 -2.00 9.21 3.50
N LYS A 44 -2.97 9.42 4.40
CA LYS A 44 -3.32 8.41 5.41
C LYS A 44 -3.72 7.11 4.71
N SER A 45 -2.90 6.07 4.81
CA SER A 45 -3.27 4.74 4.31
C SER A 45 -4.52 4.27 5.06
N ILE A 46 -5.56 3.91 4.32
CA ILE A 46 -6.82 3.39 4.87
C ILE A 46 -6.75 1.89 5.11
N VAL A 47 -5.79 1.23 4.47
CA VAL A 47 -5.46 -0.18 4.63
C VAL A 47 -3.97 -0.41 4.39
N TRP A 48 -3.39 -1.35 5.12
CA TRP A 48 -2.14 -1.96 4.71
C TRP A 48 -2.18 -3.47 4.91
N VAL A 49 -1.35 -4.17 4.15
CA VAL A 49 -1.08 -5.59 4.34
C VAL A 49 0.38 -5.79 4.72
N THR A 50 0.64 -6.87 5.45
CA THR A 50 2.00 -7.32 5.72
C THR A 50 2.17 -8.78 5.35
N LEU A 51 3.29 -9.11 4.71
CA LEU A 51 3.81 -10.47 4.61
C LEU A 51 5.01 -10.60 5.55
N THR A 52 4.95 -11.53 6.48
CA THR A 52 6.04 -11.81 7.42
C THR A 52 6.59 -13.20 7.19
N ASP A 53 7.84 -13.30 6.77
CA ASP A 53 8.59 -14.57 6.69
C ASP A 53 9.19 -14.90 8.07
N ASN A 54 9.10 -16.16 8.49
CA ASN A 54 9.68 -16.63 9.74
C ASN A 54 10.99 -17.42 9.58
N ASP A 55 11.61 -17.35 8.39
CA ASP A 55 12.83 -18.08 7.98
C ASP A 55 12.71 -19.60 7.98
N LYS A 56 11.50 -20.16 8.14
CA LYS A 56 11.27 -21.62 8.09
C LYS A 56 10.87 -22.11 6.70
N GLY A 57 11.12 -21.28 5.67
CA GLY A 57 11.04 -21.65 4.25
C GLY A 57 9.64 -21.68 3.63
N TYR A 58 8.57 -21.93 4.40
CA TYR A 58 7.21 -22.06 3.86
C TYR A 58 6.11 -21.34 4.65
N VAL A 59 6.41 -20.84 5.84
CA VAL A 59 5.39 -20.22 6.68
C VAL A 59 5.52 -18.71 6.57
N VAL A 60 4.66 -18.12 5.75
CA VAL A 60 4.47 -16.68 5.64
C VAL A 60 3.15 -16.34 6.33
N SER A 61 3.20 -15.40 7.27
CA SER A 61 1.99 -14.83 7.86
C SER A 61 1.51 -13.67 7.00
N GLU A 62 0.21 -13.65 6.71
CA GLU A 62 -0.45 -12.59 5.97
C GLU A 62 -1.39 -11.85 6.92
N GLU A 63 -1.20 -10.53 7.08
CA GLU A 63 -2.08 -9.70 7.91
C GLU A 63 -2.62 -8.53 7.11
N ALA A 64 -3.87 -8.15 7.40
CA ALA A 64 -4.53 -6.97 6.86
C ALA A 64 -4.98 -6.07 8.01
N HIS A 65 -4.60 -4.80 7.93
CA HIS A 65 -4.92 -3.78 8.92
C HIS A 65 -5.73 -2.68 8.27
N PHE A 66 -6.85 -2.31 8.89
CA PHE A 66 -7.80 -1.34 8.34
C PHE A 66 -7.91 -0.13 9.26
N PHE A 67 -7.71 1.08 8.71
CA PHE A 67 -7.73 2.36 9.42
C PHE A 67 -8.97 3.21 9.11
N CYS A 68 -10.04 2.52 8.72
CA CYS A 68 -11.33 3.07 8.30
C CYS A 68 -12.44 2.71 9.29
N PHE A 69 -13.47 3.56 9.36
CA PHE A 69 -14.65 3.33 10.20
C PHE A 69 -15.44 2.08 9.76
N PRO A 70 -15.98 1.26 10.70
CA PRO A 70 -16.87 0.16 10.36
C PRO A 70 -18.11 0.61 9.57
N GLY A 71 -18.39 -0.03 8.43
CA GLY A 71 -19.51 0.35 7.55
C GLY A 71 -19.28 1.59 6.69
N GLY A 72 -18.11 2.25 6.79
CA GLY A 72 -17.74 3.35 5.90
C GLY A 72 -17.43 2.86 4.47
N PRO A 73 -17.65 3.71 3.45
CA PRO A 73 -17.44 3.32 2.05
C PRO A 73 -15.97 2.98 1.74
N THR A 74 -15.01 3.61 2.42
CA THR A 74 -13.58 3.29 2.31
C THR A 74 -13.27 1.87 2.79
N ARG A 75 -14.00 1.34 3.78
CA ARG A 75 -13.83 -0.04 4.25
C ARG A 75 -14.24 -1.04 3.19
N SER A 76 -15.40 -0.84 2.57
CA SER A 76 -15.87 -1.71 1.49
C SER A 76 -14.88 -1.73 0.34
N LEU A 77 -14.39 -0.56 -0.07
CA LEU A 77 -13.37 -0.44 -1.11
C LEU A 77 -12.07 -1.17 -0.73
N ALA A 78 -11.58 -0.98 0.50
CA ALA A 78 -10.39 -1.66 1.01
C ALA A 78 -10.55 -3.18 1.00
N MET A 79 -11.67 -3.70 1.49
CA MET A 79 -11.95 -5.14 1.54
C MET A 79 -12.07 -5.76 0.13
N SER A 80 -12.72 -5.07 -0.80
CA SER A 80 -12.86 -5.55 -2.19
C SER A 80 -11.54 -5.64 -2.94
N ASN A 81 -10.50 -4.91 -2.51
CA ASN A 81 -9.21 -4.84 -3.20
C ASN A 81 -8.04 -5.44 -2.39
N ILE A 82 -8.31 -6.03 -1.22
CA ILE A 82 -7.26 -6.50 -0.29
C ILE A 82 -6.36 -7.58 -0.91
N ILE A 83 -6.93 -8.45 -1.75
CA ILE A 83 -6.20 -9.51 -2.45
C ILE A 83 -5.12 -8.88 -3.34
N GLY A 84 -5.42 -7.80 -4.06
CA GLY A 84 -4.45 -7.12 -4.91
C GLY A 84 -3.24 -6.59 -4.15
N LEU A 85 -3.42 -6.16 -2.90
CA LEU A 85 -2.31 -5.70 -2.05
C LEU A 85 -1.41 -6.87 -1.61
N PHE A 86 -2.01 -8.03 -1.28
CA PHE A 86 -1.24 -9.24 -0.98
C PHE A 86 -0.46 -9.73 -2.20
N GLU A 87 -1.06 -9.73 -3.39
CA GLU A 87 -0.36 -10.12 -4.62
C GLU A 87 0.86 -9.23 -4.90
N ILE A 88 0.75 -7.91 -4.66
CA ILE A 88 1.91 -7.00 -4.74
C ILE A 88 2.99 -7.41 -3.74
N ALA A 89 2.63 -7.67 -2.49
CA ALA A 89 3.57 -8.08 -1.46
C ALA A 89 4.26 -9.42 -1.82
N TRP A 90 3.52 -10.37 -2.39
CA TRP A 90 4.06 -11.65 -2.86
C TRP A 90 5.02 -11.49 -4.03
N VAL A 91 4.71 -10.59 -4.97
CA VAL A 91 5.61 -10.26 -6.08
C VAL A 91 6.93 -9.69 -5.54
N ILE A 92 6.87 -8.75 -4.59
CA ILE A 92 8.06 -8.19 -3.91
C ILE A 92 8.89 -9.32 -3.27
N LYS A 93 8.22 -10.23 -2.56
CA LYS A 93 8.88 -11.38 -1.90
C LYS A 93 9.54 -12.32 -2.91
N ASN A 94 8.79 -12.79 -3.89
CA ASN A 94 9.20 -13.84 -4.81
C ASN A 94 10.31 -13.37 -5.76
N GLU A 95 10.34 -12.08 -6.08
CA GLU A 95 11.42 -11.46 -6.87
C GLU A 95 12.57 -10.94 -5.99
N ASN A 96 12.50 -11.12 -4.66
CA ASN A 96 13.48 -10.63 -3.68
C ASN A 96 13.82 -9.14 -3.89
N MET A 97 12.79 -8.31 -4.02
CA MET A 97 12.97 -6.88 -4.28
C MET A 97 13.36 -6.11 -3.03
N GLU A 98 14.40 -5.28 -3.16
CA GLU A 98 14.69 -4.22 -2.22
C GLU A 98 13.62 -3.12 -2.26
N ARG A 99 13.46 -2.39 -1.14
CA ARG A 99 12.43 -1.36 -0.97
C ARG A 99 12.37 -0.36 -2.14
N ASP A 100 13.51 0.17 -2.55
CA ASP A 100 13.55 1.22 -3.57
C ASP A 100 13.16 0.70 -4.96
N ASN A 101 13.54 -0.55 -5.28
CA ASN A 101 13.14 -1.23 -6.52
C ASN A 101 11.63 -1.52 -6.54
N ALA A 102 11.08 -1.95 -5.40
CA ALA A 102 9.64 -2.18 -5.26
C ALA A 102 8.85 -0.88 -5.45
N ARG A 103 9.29 0.22 -4.81
CA ARG A 103 8.68 1.55 -4.99
C ARG A 103 8.76 2.01 -6.44
N GLU A 104 9.91 1.85 -7.11
CA GLU A 104 10.06 2.19 -8.52
C GLU A 104 9.07 1.41 -9.41
N LYS A 105 8.96 0.10 -9.22
CA LYS A 105 8.08 -0.78 -10.00
C LYS A 105 6.60 -0.43 -9.83
N PHE A 106 6.15 -0.20 -8.60
CA PHE A 106 4.72 -0.05 -8.30
C PHE A 106 4.23 1.39 -8.23
N PHE A 107 5.11 2.37 -7.98
CA PHE A 107 4.75 3.80 -8.04
C PHE A 107 5.10 4.45 -9.37
N GLY A 108 5.92 3.80 -10.21
CA GLY A 108 6.36 4.31 -11.50
C GLY A 108 7.41 5.43 -11.42
N LYS A 109 7.86 5.80 -10.22
CA LYS A 109 8.99 6.72 -9.95
C LYS A 109 9.64 6.41 -8.60
N ILE A 110 10.96 6.56 -8.50
CA ILE A 110 11.67 6.57 -7.22
C ILE A 110 11.17 7.80 -6.43
N ILE A 111 10.38 7.57 -5.39
CA ILE A 111 10.01 8.65 -4.46
C ILE A 111 11.19 8.86 -3.50
N GLY A 112 12.19 9.64 -3.95
CA GLY A 112 13.38 9.92 -3.13
C GLY A 112 14.54 10.64 -3.83
N ARG A 113 14.39 11.96 -4.06
CA ARG A 113 15.33 13.02 -3.61
C ARG A 113 14.83 14.35 -4.16
N THR A 114 14.22 15.16 -3.30
CA THR A 114 14.20 16.62 -3.51
C THR A 114 15.66 17.06 -3.55
N VAL A 115 16.07 17.63 -4.68
CA VAL A 115 17.35 18.36 -4.79
C VAL A 115 17.21 19.69 -4.08
#